data_AF-A0A397DKD6-F1
#
_entry.id   AF-A0A397DKD6-F1
#
_cell.length_a   1.000
_cell.length_b   1.000
_cell.length_c   1.000
_cell.angle_alpha   90.00
_cell.angle_beta   90.00
_cell.angle_gamma   90.00
#
_symmetry.space_group_name_H-M   'P 1'
#
loop_
_entity.id
_entity.type
_entity.pdbx_description
1 polymer ?
#
loop_
_entity_poly.entity_id
_entity_poly.type
_entity_poly.pdbx_seq_one_letter_code
_entity_poly.pdbx_strand_id
1 'polypeptide(L)'
;MMEPDAAPDEKDDQVSEVLPVTPPPPTLPVDSSRFDLQSFSTPPSALAGDLMAMASNTRRKTIQNLWGHIKGKKPDTVVKPRSHYRRGTIFLQHLERQQIAKGGGDNKFFERIKSHYEHAHMSTSTMIGLSIFQNGVNPVDDPFIVDNMPLEIQIGFRRKLFELFSMQLLVVVGLIAAFSNIAGLKAPFVEFWPLVAIFAATIVLLFALYLKKYNYPTNFVVLGVYTVCMSVFLVGVDAYLGMHVSLFVFALTFVVMSVLGVLCTIKKADDTLYGYMPSVAVAFAVAFAVASLVYFTALRNVFSTTTFFMCCATILVLSFWFAYDASCMNQRLSPDEYMQGMIFFYTDMVMFVMFVGMVAFAFMACEGDVCCCGSAEIMPVYPLRGGGAAEDDENVQPDGHGEATPPSAVENEDIVDR
;
A
#
# COMPACT_ATOMS: atom_id res chain seq x y z
N MET A 1 7.66 -69.78 -0.22
CA MET A 1 7.14 -70.66 -1.27
C MET A 1 5.70 -70.23 -1.49
N MET A 2 5.40 -69.74 -2.70
CA MET A 2 4.06 -69.47 -3.29
C MET A 2 3.19 -68.32 -2.73
N GLU A 3 3.16 -67.22 -3.50
CA GLU A 3 1.91 -66.58 -4.01
C GLU A 3 1.01 -67.62 -4.74
N PRO A 4 -0.30 -67.40 -5.04
CA PRO A 4 -0.83 -66.13 -5.60
C PRO A 4 -2.35 -65.81 -5.42
N ASP A 5 -2.71 -64.64 -5.98
CA ASP A 5 -3.90 -64.32 -6.82
C ASP A 5 -5.34 -64.06 -6.29
N ALA A 6 -5.88 -62.99 -6.93
CA ALA A 6 -7.24 -62.79 -7.46
C ALA A 6 -8.32 -62.05 -6.63
N ALA A 7 -8.60 -60.83 -7.11
CA ALA A 7 -9.89 -60.19 -7.46
C ALA A 7 -11.14 -60.33 -6.57
N PRO A 8 -12.00 -59.28 -6.60
CA PRO A 8 -13.38 -59.56 -6.96
C PRO A 8 -14.00 -58.60 -8.00
N ASP A 9 -14.88 -59.21 -8.79
CA ASP A 9 -15.82 -58.67 -9.77
C ASP A 9 -16.87 -57.72 -9.18
N GLU A 10 -17.03 -56.58 -9.86
CA GLU A 10 -18.25 -56.09 -10.53
C GLU A 10 -19.64 -56.63 -10.12
N LYS A 11 -20.52 -55.71 -9.67
CA LYS A 11 -21.93 -55.52 -10.09
C LYS A 11 -22.53 -54.31 -9.38
N ASP A 12 -22.78 -53.24 -10.12
CA ASP A 12 -24.08 -52.87 -10.73
C ASP A 12 -25.02 -52.18 -9.72
N ASP A 13 -25.04 -50.85 -9.78
CA ASP A 13 -26.26 -50.08 -9.51
C ASP A 13 -26.29 -48.88 -10.48
N GLN A 14 -27.21 -48.99 -11.44
CA GLN A 14 -27.49 -48.04 -12.50
C GLN A 14 -28.36 -46.90 -11.94
N VAL A 15 -27.94 -45.65 -12.15
CA VAL A 15 -28.83 -44.48 -12.13
C VAL A 15 -28.71 -43.80 -13.49
N SER A 16 -29.80 -43.89 -14.25
CA SER A 16 -29.99 -43.30 -15.58
C SER A 16 -29.86 -41.77 -15.56
N GLU A 17 -28.91 -41.24 -16.34
CA GLU A 17 -28.93 -39.83 -16.76
C GLU A 17 -29.02 -39.77 -18.28
N VAL A 18 -30.15 -39.25 -18.74
CA VAL A 18 -30.57 -39.18 -20.14
C VAL A 18 -29.87 -37.98 -20.81
N LEU A 19 -28.98 -38.25 -21.76
CA LEU A 19 -28.40 -37.23 -22.64
C LEU A 19 -29.47 -36.66 -23.60
N PRO A 20 -29.55 -35.33 -23.80
CA PRO A 20 -30.29 -34.77 -24.92
C PRO A 20 -29.47 -34.86 -26.21
N VAL A 21 -30.03 -35.54 -27.21
CA VAL A 21 -29.54 -35.57 -28.59
C VAL A 21 -29.80 -34.21 -29.25
N THR A 22 -28.75 -33.53 -29.72
CA THR A 22 -28.86 -32.32 -30.54
C THR A 22 -29.09 -32.68 -32.02
N PRO A 23 -30.06 -32.05 -32.71
CA PRO A 23 -30.33 -32.31 -34.13
C PRO A 23 -29.34 -31.56 -35.05
N PRO A 24 -29.15 -32.04 -36.30
CA PRO A 24 -28.25 -31.40 -37.26
C PRO A 24 -28.83 -30.07 -37.78
N PRO A 25 -28.00 -29.08 -38.13
CA PRO A 25 -28.47 -27.79 -38.61
C PRO A 25 -29.07 -27.89 -40.03
N PRO A 26 -30.17 -27.16 -40.31
CA PRO A 26 -30.83 -27.16 -41.62
C PRO A 26 -30.06 -26.32 -42.64
N THR A 27 -29.94 -26.87 -43.84
CA THR A 27 -29.52 -26.21 -45.08
C THR A 27 -30.56 -25.19 -45.54
N LEU A 28 -30.15 -23.95 -45.84
CA LEU A 28 -30.98 -22.98 -46.56
C LEU A 28 -30.37 -22.62 -47.93
N PRO A 29 -31.22 -22.33 -48.93
CA PRO A 29 -30.83 -22.24 -50.32
C PRO A 29 -30.41 -20.83 -50.78
N VAL A 30 -29.92 -20.84 -52.02
CA VAL A 30 -29.13 -19.86 -52.78
C VAL A 30 -29.97 -18.73 -53.42
N ASP A 31 -29.30 -17.58 -53.56
CA ASP A 31 -29.48 -16.43 -54.47
C ASP A 31 -30.73 -15.54 -54.43
N SER A 32 -30.51 -14.22 -54.34
CA SER A 32 -30.36 -13.39 -55.55
C SER A 32 -30.14 -11.88 -55.28
N SER A 33 -29.28 -11.29 -56.12
CA SER A 33 -29.16 -9.87 -56.51
C SER A 33 -28.32 -8.86 -55.69
N ARG A 34 -27.09 -8.72 -56.20
CA ARG A 34 -26.07 -7.64 -56.12
C ARG A 34 -26.59 -6.19 -56.18
N PHE A 35 -25.87 -5.29 -55.48
CA PHE A 35 -25.24 -4.09 -56.06
C PHE A 35 -24.04 -3.60 -55.21
N ASP A 36 -22.84 -3.75 -55.80
CA ASP A 36 -21.58 -3.00 -55.72
C ASP A 36 -20.90 -2.60 -54.38
N LEU A 37 -19.91 -3.41 -53.98
CA LEU A 37 -18.77 -3.02 -53.14
C LEU A 37 -17.53 -2.83 -54.03
N GLN A 38 -17.03 -1.60 -54.07
CA GLN A 38 -15.85 -1.20 -54.83
C GLN A 38 -14.57 -1.95 -54.39
N SER A 39 -13.80 -2.30 -55.40
CA SER A 39 -12.49 -2.94 -55.43
C SER A 39 -11.44 -2.35 -54.48
N PHE A 40 -10.87 -3.18 -53.59
CA PHE A 40 -9.51 -2.97 -53.10
C PHE A 40 -8.53 -3.48 -54.16
N SER A 41 -7.86 -2.53 -54.81
CA SER A 41 -6.82 -2.78 -55.80
C SER A 41 -5.61 -3.48 -55.17
N THR A 42 -4.99 -4.37 -55.96
CA THR A 42 -3.65 -4.90 -55.74
C THR A 42 -2.66 -3.76 -55.44
N PRO A 43 -1.74 -3.91 -54.46
CA PRO A 43 -0.73 -2.89 -54.22
C PRO A 43 0.13 -2.70 -55.48
N PRO A 44 0.54 -1.45 -55.79
CA PRO A 44 1.35 -1.17 -56.97
C PRO A 44 2.64 -2.01 -56.95
N SER A 45 3.05 -2.52 -58.11
CA SER A 45 4.19 -3.42 -58.31
C SER A 45 5.52 -2.88 -57.73
N ALA A 46 5.63 -1.56 -57.55
CA ALA A 46 6.74 -0.90 -56.87
C ALA A 46 6.79 -1.19 -55.35
N LEU A 47 5.65 -1.20 -54.66
CA LEU A 47 5.57 -1.41 -53.20
C LEU A 47 5.89 -2.86 -52.81
N ALA A 48 5.48 -3.83 -53.65
CA ALA A 48 5.82 -5.24 -53.48
C ALA A 48 7.33 -5.48 -53.70
N GLY A 49 7.93 -4.76 -54.65
CA GLY A 49 9.38 -4.76 -54.87
C GLY A 49 10.16 -4.21 -53.68
N ASP A 50 9.69 -3.11 -53.08
CA ASP A 50 10.33 -2.48 -51.91
C ASP A 50 10.19 -3.34 -50.64
N LEU A 51 9.05 -4.00 -50.46
CA LEU A 51 8.84 -4.95 -49.34
C LEU A 51 9.71 -6.20 -49.49
N MET A 52 9.86 -6.76 -50.70
CA MET A 52 10.81 -7.85 -50.96
C MET A 52 12.26 -7.40 -50.79
N ALA A 53 12.60 -6.18 -51.20
CA ALA A 53 13.94 -5.61 -51.00
C ALA A 53 14.26 -5.43 -49.52
N MET A 54 13.32 -4.92 -48.70
CA MET A 54 13.46 -4.84 -47.24
C MET A 54 13.57 -6.22 -46.57
N ALA A 55 12.76 -7.19 -47.00
CA ALA A 55 12.83 -8.56 -46.50
C ALA A 55 14.19 -9.21 -46.83
N SER A 56 14.71 -9.01 -48.04
CA SER A 56 16.00 -9.53 -48.48
C SER A 56 17.18 -8.89 -47.73
N ASN A 57 17.11 -7.58 -47.46
CA ASN A 57 18.11 -6.85 -46.68
C ASN A 57 18.12 -7.28 -45.22
N THR A 58 16.95 -7.59 -44.66
CA THR A 58 16.82 -8.11 -43.29
C THR A 58 17.41 -9.51 -43.20
N ARG A 59 17.12 -10.39 -44.17
CA ARG A 59 17.66 -11.75 -44.23
C ARG A 59 19.17 -11.79 -44.44
N ARG A 60 19.71 -10.92 -45.31
CA ARG A 60 21.17 -10.78 -45.50
C ARG A 60 21.87 -10.34 -44.22
N LYS A 61 21.34 -9.34 -43.49
CA LYS A 61 21.91 -8.88 -42.22
C LYS A 61 21.89 -9.97 -41.15
N THR A 62 20.82 -10.76 -41.06
CA THR A 62 20.73 -11.89 -40.12
C THR A 62 21.74 -12.99 -40.46
N ILE A 63 21.91 -13.33 -41.74
CA ILE A 63 22.89 -14.33 -42.20
C ILE A 63 24.32 -13.83 -42.00
N GLN A 64 24.60 -12.55 -42.25
CA GLN A 64 25.92 -11.94 -42.04
C GLN A 64 26.30 -11.91 -40.55
N ASN A 65 25.34 -11.64 -39.67
CA ASN A 65 25.54 -11.70 -38.23
C ASN A 65 25.74 -13.14 -37.73
N LEU A 66 25.02 -14.12 -38.29
CA LEU A 66 25.23 -15.54 -38.00
C LEU A 66 26.62 -16.02 -38.46
N TRP A 67 27.03 -15.61 -39.66
CA TRP A 67 28.35 -15.93 -40.22
C TRP A 67 29.48 -15.25 -39.43
N GLY A 68 29.23 -14.07 -38.87
CA GLY A 68 30.14 -13.39 -37.95
C GLY A 68 30.36 -14.16 -36.64
N HIS A 69 29.30 -14.78 -36.10
CA HIS A 69 29.38 -15.63 -34.90
C HIS A 69 30.11 -16.95 -35.14
N ILE A 70 29.94 -17.56 -36.33
CA ILE A 70 30.58 -18.84 -36.67
C ILE A 70 32.09 -18.68 -36.92
N LYS A 71 32.55 -17.50 -37.37
CA LYS A 71 33.95 -17.27 -37.76
C LYS A 71 34.88 -16.78 -36.64
N GLY A 72 34.47 -16.82 -35.38
CA GLY A 72 35.36 -16.56 -34.24
C GLY A 72 36.03 -15.19 -34.21
N LYS A 73 35.46 -14.17 -34.86
CA LYS A 73 35.94 -12.79 -34.67
C LYS A 73 35.49 -12.31 -33.29
N LYS A 74 36.46 -12.04 -32.40
CA LYS A 74 36.21 -11.27 -31.17
C LYS A 74 35.44 -10.01 -31.57
N PRO A 75 34.24 -9.78 -31.04
CA PRO A 75 33.52 -8.57 -31.36
C PRO A 75 34.30 -7.40 -30.73
N ASP A 76 34.65 -6.41 -31.54
CA ASP A 76 34.92 -5.05 -31.05
C ASP A 76 33.59 -4.51 -30.49
N THR A 77 33.25 -4.99 -29.31
CA THR A 77 32.13 -4.49 -28.54
C THR A 77 32.56 -3.25 -27.80
N VAL A 78 32.62 -2.11 -28.51
CA VAL A 78 32.02 -0.92 -27.93
C VAL A 78 30.51 -1.16 -27.98
N VAL A 79 30.02 -1.99 -27.06
CA VAL A 79 28.60 -2.01 -26.74
C VAL A 79 28.33 -0.59 -26.26
N LYS A 80 27.67 0.24 -27.08
CA LYS A 80 27.01 1.42 -26.54
C LYS A 80 26.09 0.89 -25.45
N PRO A 81 26.35 1.18 -24.16
CA PRO A 81 25.58 0.60 -23.09
C PRO A 81 24.12 0.95 -23.35
N ARG A 82 23.25 -0.06 -23.37
CA ARG A 82 21.80 0.16 -23.38
C ARG A 82 21.49 1.14 -22.25
N SER A 83 20.71 2.17 -22.53
CA SER A 83 20.29 3.20 -21.57
C SER A 83 19.27 2.64 -20.56
N HIS A 84 19.60 1.53 -19.91
CA HIS A 84 18.86 1.06 -18.76
C HIS A 84 19.17 2.01 -17.61
N TYR A 85 18.10 2.60 -17.05
CA TYR A 85 18.12 3.45 -15.86
C TYR A 85 18.99 2.80 -14.77
N ARG A 86 20.16 3.38 -14.51
CA ARG A 86 21.17 2.83 -13.62
C ARG A 86 21.39 3.83 -12.49
N ARG A 87 21.38 3.33 -11.24
CA ARG A 87 21.51 4.14 -10.01
C ARG A 87 22.61 5.19 -10.17
N GLY A 88 22.29 6.46 -9.98
CA GLY A 88 23.23 7.59 -10.05
C GLY A 88 23.65 8.07 -11.45
N THR A 89 23.36 7.39 -12.57
CA THR A 89 23.87 7.81 -13.89
C THR A 89 23.26 9.11 -14.40
N ILE A 90 21.99 9.35 -14.11
CA ILE A 90 21.30 10.57 -14.55
C ILE A 90 21.83 11.77 -13.76
N PHE A 91 22.03 11.58 -12.45
CA PHE A 91 22.63 12.58 -11.60
C PHE A 91 24.05 12.94 -12.06
N LEU A 92 24.87 11.94 -12.37
CA LEU A 92 26.24 12.12 -12.88
C LEU A 92 26.26 12.83 -14.25
N GLN A 93 25.36 12.44 -15.17
CA GLN A 93 25.19 13.14 -16.46
C GLN A 93 24.71 14.58 -16.28
N HIS A 94 23.86 14.85 -15.29
CA HIS A 94 23.38 16.20 -15.03
C HIS A 94 24.49 17.08 -14.44
N LEU A 95 25.28 16.54 -13.51
CA LEU A 95 26.49 17.20 -13.01
C LEU A 95 27.48 17.46 -14.13
N GLU A 96 27.76 16.48 -14.98
CA GLU A 96 28.67 16.63 -16.13
C GLU A 96 28.20 17.73 -17.09
N ARG A 97 26.89 17.78 -17.41
CA ARG A 97 26.30 18.87 -18.20
C ARG A 97 26.40 20.23 -17.51
N GLN A 98 26.16 20.29 -16.20
CA GLN A 98 26.29 21.54 -15.43
C GLN A 98 27.75 22.00 -15.34
N GLN A 99 28.71 21.08 -15.28
CA GLN A 99 30.14 21.37 -15.24
C GLN A 99 30.64 21.88 -16.59
N ILE A 100 30.19 21.27 -17.70
CA ILE A 100 30.44 21.76 -19.07
C ILE A 100 29.82 23.15 -19.25
N ALA A 101 28.61 23.39 -18.72
CA ALA A 101 27.94 24.68 -18.80
C ALA A 101 28.58 25.78 -17.92
N LYS A 102 29.16 25.42 -16.77
CA LYS A 102 29.83 26.35 -15.84
C LYS A 102 31.32 26.57 -16.14
N GLY A 103 31.87 26.00 -17.22
CA GLY A 103 33.25 26.26 -17.64
C GLY A 103 34.33 25.66 -16.72
N GLY A 104 34.08 24.50 -16.11
CA GLY A 104 35.14 23.73 -15.42
C GLY A 104 35.54 24.24 -14.03
N GLY A 105 34.57 24.64 -13.20
CA GLY A 105 34.79 24.90 -11.77
C GLY A 105 35.01 23.62 -10.94
N ASP A 106 35.59 23.80 -9.74
CA ASP A 106 36.08 22.83 -8.74
C ASP A 106 35.71 21.34 -8.99
N ASN A 107 36.66 20.61 -9.59
CA ASN A 107 36.49 19.24 -10.08
C ASN A 107 36.50 18.18 -8.97
N LYS A 108 36.88 18.52 -7.74
CA LYS A 108 37.13 17.55 -6.67
C LYS A 108 35.88 16.77 -6.26
N PHE A 109 34.73 17.43 -6.23
CA PHE A 109 33.47 16.78 -5.90
C PHE A 109 33.01 15.83 -7.02
N PHE A 110 33.03 16.31 -8.27
CA PHE A 110 32.66 15.51 -9.43
C PHE A 110 33.60 14.32 -9.62
N GLU A 111 34.91 14.51 -9.53
CA GLU A 111 35.89 13.42 -9.64
C GLU A 111 35.77 12.42 -8.49
N ARG A 112 35.52 12.88 -7.26
CA ARG A 112 35.24 11.98 -6.13
C ARG A 112 34.02 11.10 -6.41
N ILE A 113 32.92 11.71 -6.87
CA ILE A 113 31.69 11.00 -7.22
C ILE A 113 31.91 10.06 -8.41
N LYS A 114 32.63 10.50 -9.45
CA LYS A 114 32.92 9.70 -10.65
C LYS A 114 33.80 8.49 -10.33
N SER A 115 34.89 8.70 -9.58
CA SER A 115 35.80 7.64 -9.15
C SER A 115 35.07 6.60 -8.29
N HIS A 116 34.24 7.05 -7.34
CA HIS A 116 33.46 6.12 -6.51
C HIS A 116 32.38 5.41 -7.31
N TYR A 117 31.81 6.07 -8.33
CA TYR A 117 30.83 5.45 -9.23
C TYR A 117 31.45 4.31 -10.02
N GLU A 118 32.64 4.53 -10.58
CA GLU A 118 33.42 3.51 -11.28
C GLU A 118 33.80 2.34 -10.36
N HIS A 119 34.11 2.60 -9.08
CA HIS A 119 34.37 1.54 -8.09
C HIS A 119 33.11 0.75 -7.69
N ALA A 120 31.97 1.43 -7.47
CA ALA A 120 30.70 0.77 -7.12
C ALA A 120 30.09 -0.01 -8.30
N HIS A 121 30.35 0.44 -9.53
CA HIS A 121 29.94 -0.19 -10.79
C HIS A 121 30.38 -1.65 -10.92
N MET A 122 31.52 -2.00 -10.31
CA MET A 122 32.12 -3.33 -10.37
C MET A 122 31.47 -4.33 -9.40
N SER A 123 30.64 -3.87 -8.45
CA SER A 123 30.08 -4.69 -7.37
C SER A 123 28.61 -5.13 -7.60
N THR A 124 27.81 -4.36 -8.35
CA THR A 124 26.35 -4.59 -8.39
C THR A 124 25.90 -5.39 -9.62
N SER A 125 25.96 -6.71 -9.52
CA SER A 125 25.27 -7.64 -10.44
C SER A 125 24.22 -8.50 -9.73
N THR A 126 23.49 -8.00 -8.72
CA THR A 126 22.25 -8.64 -8.24
C THR A 126 21.39 -7.66 -7.44
N MET A 127 20.21 -7.32 -7.95
CA MET A 127 19.11 -6.72 -7.20
C MET A 127 18.38 -7.82 -6.43
N ILE A 128 18.33 -7.79 -5.10
CA ILE A 128 17.28 -8.34 -4.21
C ILE A 128 17.48 -7.76 -2.79
N GLY A 129 16.41 -7.24 -2.18
CA GLY A 129 16.23 -7.19 -0.72
C GLY A 129 16.81 -5.98 0.05
N LEU A 130 15.93 -5.16 0.64
CA LEU A 130 16.22 -4.13 1.65
C LEU A 130 16.78 -4.66 2.98
N SER A 131 16.88 -5.98 3.14
CA SER A 131 17.35 -6.66 4.35
C SER A 131 18.60 -7.52 4.16
N ILE A 132 19.17 -7.62 2.95
CA ILE A 132 20.36 -8.45 2.67
C ILE A 132 21.66 -7.62 2.57
N PHE A 133 21.59 -6.28 2.62
CA PHE A 133 22.77 -5.42 2.75
C PHE A 133 23.34 -5.34 4.18
N GLN A 134 23.28 -6.45 4.90
CA GLN A 134 24.01 -6.64 6.16
C GLN A 134 25.31 -7.45 5.91
N ASN A 135 25.99 -7.20 4.78
CA ASN A 135 27.32 -7.73 4.51
C ASN A 135 28.32 -6.57 4.37
N GLY A 136 28.94 -6.22 5.50
CA GLY A 136 30.37 -5.89 5.57
C GLY A 136 30.85 -4.50 5.14
N VAL A 137 29.99 -3.60 4.68
CA VAL A 137 30.33 -2.18 4.50
C VAL A 137 29.31 -1.41 5.32
N ASN A 138 29.74 -0.55 6.25
CA ASN A 138 28.80 0.22 7.05
C ASN A 138 27.82 0.95 6.12
N PRO A 139 26.51 0.96 6.38
CA PRO A 139 25.54 1.67 5.55
C PRO A 139 25.78 3.20 5.51
N VAL A 140 26.66 3.70 6.39
CA VAL A 140 27.15 5.09 6.43
C VAL A 140 28.14 5.39 5.29
N ASP A 141 28.75 4.37 4.68
CA ASP A 141 29.83 4.53 3.70
C ASP A 141 29.37 4.42 2.23
N ASP A 142 28.06 4.28 1.92
CA ASP A 142 27.57 4.36 0.53
C ASP A 142 27.64 5.84 0.08
N PRO A 143 28.54 6.20 -0.87
CA PRO A 143 28.75 7.59 -1.27
C PRO A 143 27.57 8.18 -2.05
N PHE A 144 26.58 7.36 -2.44
CA PHE A 144 25.42 7.78 -3.21
C PHE A 144 24.16 7.99 -2.38
N ILE A 145 24.21 7.82 -1.06
CA ILE A 145 23.08 8.12 -0.19
C ILE A 145 22.88 9.64 -0.08
N VAL A 146 21.63 10.07 0.03
CA VAL A 146 21.28 11.50 0.09
C VAL A 146 22.08 12.22 1.19
N ASP A 147 22.22 11.64 2.39
CA ASP A 147 22.92 12.29 3.51
C ASP A 147 24.42 12.58 3.25
N ASN A 148 25.07 11.80 2.38
CA ASN A 148 26.48 12.00 2.00
C ASN A 148 26.64 13.01 0.84
N MET A 149 25.53 13.47 0.23
CA MET A 149 25.54 14.44 -0.87
C MET A 149 25.59 15.88 -0.34
N PRO A 150 26.10 16.85 -1.12
CA PRO A 150 26.05 18.26 -0.76
C PRO A 150 24.62 18.74 -0.52
N LEU A 151 24.49 19.72 0.36
CA LEU A 151 23.23 20.24 0.87
C LEU A 151 22.21 20.59 -0.21
N GLU A 152 22.67 21.11 -1.35
CA GLU A 152 21.84 21.50 -2.50
C GLU A 152 21.07 20.30 -3.08
N ILE A 153 21.70 19.13 -3.09
CA ILE A 153 21.12 17.89 -3.60
C ILE A 153 20.17 17.29 -2.57
N GLN A 154 20.52 17.38 -1.28
CA GLN A 154 19.63 16.95 -0.20
C GLN A 154 18.32 17.72 -0.23
N ILE A 155 18.39 19.05 -0.39
CA ILE A 155 17.22 19.92 -0.55
C ILE A 155 16.43 19.51 -1.80
N GLY A 156 17.12 19.28 -2.92
CA GLY A 156 16.49 18.85 -4.17
C GLY A 156 15.72 17.53 -4.03
N PHE A 157 16.31 16.55 -3.35
CA PHE A 157 15.66 15.27 -3.06
C PHE A 157 14.43 15.45 -2.16
N ARG A 158 14.59 16.13 -1.01
CA ARG A 158 13.49 16.40 -0.06
C ARG A 158 12.33 17.11 -0.73
N ARG A 159 12.61 18.20 -1.45
CA ARG A 159 11.59 18.97 -2.16
C ARG A 159 10.86 18.10 -3.17
N LYS A 160 11.59 17.37 -4.03
CA LYS A 160 10.98 16.53 -5.07
C LYS A 160 10.10 15.41 -4.49
N LEU A 161 10.56 14.77 -3.42
CA LEU A 161 9.82 13.70 -2.75
C LEU A 161 8.54 14.23 -2.09
N PHE A 162 8.64 15.27 -1.26
CA PHE A 162 7.49 15.81 -0.54
C PHE A 162 6.53 16.58 -1.43
N GLU A 163 7.00 17.28 -2.48
CA GLU A 163 6.12 17.92 -3.46
C GLU A 163 5.31 16.87 -4.23
N LEU A 164 5.94 15.78 -4.68
CA LEU A 164 5.25 14.72 -5.42
C LEU A 164 4.22 14.01 -4.52
N PHE A 165 4.56 13.74 -3.26
CA PHE A 165 3.64 13.14 -2.30
C PHE A 165 2.48 14.07 -1.94
N SER A 166 2.77 15.34 -1.66
CA SER A 166 1.74 16.33 -1.32
C SER A 166 0.80 16.59 -2.51
N MET A 167 1.32 16.66 -3.74
CA MET A 167 0.50 16.77 -4.95
C MET A 167 -0.45 15.58 -5.09
N GLN A 168 0.00 14.36 -4.83
CA GLN A 168 -0.89 13.21 -4.86
C GLN A 168 -1.92 13.22 -3.74
N LEU A 169 -1.54 13.58 -2.51
CA LEU A 169 -2.52 13.74 -1.43
C LEU A 169 -3.59 14.78 -1.79
N LEU A 170 -3.22 15.89 -2.42
CA LEU A 170 -4.16 16.89 -2.92
C LEU A 170 -5.13 16.31 -3.97
N VAL A 171 -4.61 15.53 -4.93
CA VAL A 171 -5.44 14.84 -5.91
C VAL A 171 -6.38 13.84 -5.22
N VAL A 172 -5.89 13.09 -4.22
CA VAL A 172 -6.73 12.17 -3.43
C VAL A 172 -7.87 12.93 -2.76
N VAL A 173 -7.59 14.05 -2.10
CA VAL A 173 -8.61 14.90 -1.44
C VAL A 173 -9.63 15.41 -2.46
N GLY A 174 -9.18 15.90 -3.62
CA GLY A 174 -10.07 16.36 -4.69
C GLY A 174 -10.97 15.25 -5.24
N LEU A 175 -10.41 14.05 -5.44
CA LEU A 175 -11.17 12.89 -5.91
C LEU A 175 -12.14 12.38 -4.85
N ILE A 176 -11.78 12.36 -3.56
CA ILE A 176 -12.72 12.02 -2.47
C ILE A 176 -13.88 13.02 -2.47
N ALA A 177 -13.59 14.31 -2.57
CA ALA A 177 -14.62 15.35 -2.64
C ALA A 177 -15.55 15.15 -3.86
N ALA A 178 -15.00 14.78 -5.03
CA ALA A 178 -15.81 14.52 -6.22
C ALA A 178 -16.64 13.23 -6.10
N PHE A 179 -16.00 12.11 -5.76
CA PHE A 179 -16.61 10.78 -5.71
C PHE A 179 -17.59 10.63 -4.55
N SER A 180 -17.42 11.38 -3.45
CA SER A 180 -18.38 11.39 -2.35
C SER A 180 -19.76 11.96 -2.76
N ASN A 181 -19.89 12.63 -3.90
CA ASN A 181 -21.19 13.09 -4.39
C ASN A 181 -21.87 12.10 -5.37
N ILE A 182 -21.21 10.99 -5.70
CA ILE A 182 -21.69 10.03 -6.70
C ILE A 182 -22.26 8.79 -5.98
N ALA A 183 -23.59 8.72 -5.88
CA ALA A 183 -24.28 7.61 -5.19
C ALA A 183 -23.95 6.22 -5.79
N GLY A 184 -23.88 6.12 -7.12
CA GLY A 184 -23.56 4.86 -7.80
C GLY A 184 -22.16 4.31 -7.50
N LEU A 185 -21.21 5.19 -7.14
CA LEU A 185 -19.86 4.77 -6.75
C LEU A 185 -19.83 4.23 -5.32
N LYS A 186 -20.71 4.72 -4.44
CA LYS A 186 -20.83 4.29 -3.04
C LYS A 186 -21.64 3.01 -2.86
N ALA A 187 -22.65 2.80 -3.71
CA ALA A 187 -23.58 1.67 -3.62
C ALA A 187 -22.94 0.30 -3.37
N PRO A 188 -21.85 -0.10 -4.06
CA PRO A 188 -21.23 -1.42 -3.81
C PRO A 188 -20.54 -1.53 -2.44
N PHE A 189 -20.16 -0.41 -1.80
CA PHE A 189 -19.39 -0.43 -0.56
C PHE A 189 -20.24 -0.50 0.72
N VAL A 190 -21.55 -0.73 0.58
CA VAL A 190 -22.39 -1.16 1.71
C VAL A 190 -21.98 -2.56 2.18
N GLU A 191 -21.46 -3.37 1.26
CA GLU A 191 -20.93 -4.69 1.56
C GLU A 191 -19.42 -4.65 1.84
N PHE A 192 -18.96 -5.56 2.72
CA PHE A 192 -17.55 -5.65 3.11
C PHE A 192 -16.64 -6.16 1.99
N TRP A 193 -17.09 -7.13 1.19
CA TRP A 193 -16.24 -7.79 0.18
C TRP A 193 -15.76 -6.85 -0.95
N PRO A 194 -16.60 -5.96 -1.50
CA PRO A 194 -16.14 -4.93 -2.44
C PRO A 194 -15.07 -4.00 -1.86
N LEU A 195 -15.13 -3.70 -0.56
CA LEU A 195 -14.12 -2.89 0.14
C LEU A 195 -12.77 -3.63 0.19
N VAL A 196 -12.77 -4.92 0.52
CA VAL A 196 -11.57 -5.76 0.51
C VAL A 196 -11.01 -5.90 -0.92
N ALA A 197 -11.87 -6.05 -1.92
CA ALA A 197 -11.45 -6.17 -3.31
C ALA A 197 -10.73 -4.91 -3.83
N ILE A 198 -11.27 -3.72 -3.55
CA ILE A 198 -10.62 -2.46 -3.96
C ILE A 198 -9.34 -2.21 -3.16
N PHE A 199 -9.27 -2.62 -1.88
CA PHE A 199 -8.03 -2.57 -1.09
C PHE A 199 -6.96 -3.54 -1.63
N ALA A 200 -7.34 -4.76 -2.02
CA ALA A 200 -6.42 -5.68 -2.69
C ALA A 200 -5.91 -5.10 -4.02
N ALA A 201 -6.76 -4.40 -4.76
CA ALA A 201 -6.37 -3.71 -5.99
C ALA A 201 -5.32 -2.61 -5.74
N THR A 202 -5.39 -1.84 -4.64
CA THR A 202 -4.35 -0.86 -4.31
C THR A 202 -3.00 -1.52 -4.04
N ILE A 203 -2.96 -2.68 -3.37
CA ILE A 203 -1.74 -3.47 -3.14
C ILE A 203 -1.15 -3.96 -4.46
N VAL A 204 -1.98 -4.52 -5.35
CA VAL A 204 -1.54 -4.99 -6.68
C VAL A 204 -0.98 -3.83 -7.51
N LEU A 205 -1.61 -2.66 -7.49
CA LEU A 205 -1.13 -1.46 -8.17
C LEU A 205 0.18 -0.94 -7.57
N LEU A 206 0.35 -1.01 -6.25
CA LEU A 206 1.61 -0.65 -5.59
C LEU A 206 2.74 -1.59 -5.99
N PHE A 207 2.47 -2.90 -6.09
CA PHE A 207 3.42 -3.87 -6.61
C PHE A 207 3.75 -3.62 -8.10
N ALA A 208 2.75 -3.31 -8.92
CA ALA A 208 2.95 -2.94 -10.32
C ALA A 208 3.84 -1.68 -10.45
N LEU A 209 3.63 -0.69 -9.57
CA LEU A 209 4.47 0.51 -9.50
C LEU A 209 5.91 0.15 -9.12
N TYR A 210 6.12 -0.76 -8.17
CA TYR A 210 7.45 -1.27 -7.82
C TYR A 210 8.17 -1.88 -9.03
N LEU A 211 7.49 -2.71 -9.82
CA LEU A 211 8.07 -3.31 -11.03
C LEU A 211 8.40 -2.28 -12.11
N LYS A 212 7.60 -1.21 -12.22
CA LYS A 212 7.73 -0.18 -13.27
C LYS A 212 8.43 1.10 -12.80
N LYS A 213 8.93 1.16 -11.57
CA LYS A 213 9.44 2.39 -10.92
C LYS A 213 10.49 3.17 -11.72
N TYR A 214 11.35 2.47 -12.46
CA TYR A 214 12.42 3.05 -13.27
C TYR A 214 12.02 3.37 -14.72
N ASN A 215 10.79 3.03 -15.13
CA ASN A 215 10.32 3.22 -16.50
C ASN A 215 9.48 4.49 -16.61
N TYR A 216 10.09 5.56 -17.10
CA TYR A 216 9.39 6.79 -17.46
C TYR A 216 8.78 6.68 -18.88
N PRO A 217 7.53 7.11 -19.12
CA PRO A 217 6.58 7.73 -18.18
C PRO A 217 5.61 6.74 -17.51
N THR A 218 5.74 5.42 -17.77
CA THR A 218 4.81 4.40 -17.27
C THR A 218 4.65 4.43 -15.75
N ASN A 219 5.72 4.71 -15.00
CA ASN A 219 5.69 4.84 -13.55
C ASN A 219 4.67 5.90 -13.07
N PHE A 220 4.57 7.05 -13.73
CA PHE A 220 3.59 8.09 -13.38
C PHE A 220 2.16 7.71 -13.77
N VAL A 221 1.98 6.94 -14.84
CA VAL A 221 0.65 6.43 -15.22
C VAL A 221 0.14 5.44 -14.18
N VAL A 222 0.97 4.48 -13.77
CA VAL A 222 0.61 3.50 -12.73
C VAL A 222 0.34 4.21 -11.40
N LEU A 223 1.15 5.21 -11.07
CA LEU A 223 0.96 6.06 -9.89
C LEU A 223 -0.39 6.78 -9.91
N GLY A 224 -0.77 7.37 -11.04
CA GLY A 224 -2.08 8.02 -11.18
C GLY A 224 -3.26 7.06 -11.05
N VAL A 225 -3.15 5.86 -11.63
CA VAL A 225 -4.18 4.80 -11.46
C VAL A 225 -4.26 4.36 -10.01
N TYR A 226 -3.12 4.22 -9.32
CA TYR A 226 -3.07 3.96 -7.89
C TYR A 226 -3.77 5.07 -7.09
N THR A 227 -3.52 6.34 -7.39
CA THR A 227 -4.17 7.48 -6.72
C THR A 227 -5.71 7.41 -6.85
N VAL A 228 -6.23 7.13 -8.05
CA VAL A 228 -7.67 6.99 -8.27
C VAL A 228 -8.25 5.80 -7.51
N CYS A 229 -7.59 4.64 -7.57
CA CYS A 229 -8.01 3.44 -6.84
C CYS A 229 -8.04 3.68 -5.32
N MET A 230 -7.03 4.40 -4.80
CA MET A 230 -6.97 4.76 -3.39
C MET A 230 -8.11 5.70 -2.99
N SER A 231 -8.44 6.70 -3.81
CA SER A 231 -9.60 7.57 -3.56
C SER A 231 -10.92 6.80 -3.55
N VAL A 232 -11.11 5.84 -4.46
CA VAL A 232 -12.30 4.98 -4.46
C VAL A 232 -12.36 4.12 -3.20
N PHE A 233 -11.24 3.52 -2.76
CA PHE A 233 -11.17 2.78 -1.51
C PHE A 233 -11.58 3.64 -0.31
N LEU A 234 -11.05 4.86 -0.19
CA LEU A 234 -11.36 5.76 0.93
C LEU A 234 -12.83 6.21 0.94
N VAL A 235 -13.41 6.49 -0.23
CA VAL A 235 -14.85 6.76 -0.35
C VAL A 235 -15.68 5.52 0.00
N GLY A 236 -15.18 4.32 -0.33
CA GLY A 236 -15.78 3.06 0.07
C GLY A 236 -15.75 2.86 1.59
N VAL A 237 -14.64 3.18 2.26
CA VAL A 237 -14.55 3.15 3.74
C VAL A 237 -15.58 4.10 4.35
N ASP A 238 -15.67 5.34 3.85
CA ASP A 238 -16.65 6.33 4.31
C ASP A 238 -18.09 5.84 4.12
N ALA A 239 -18.39 5.18 2.98
CA ALA A 239 -19.70 4.61 2.70
C ALA A 239 -20.03 3.43 3.63
N TYR A 240 -19.07 2.54 3.87
CA TYR A 240 -19.22 1.38 4.75
C TYR A 240 -19.44 1.79 6.21
N LEU A 241 -18.69 2.80 6.69
CA LEU A 241 -18.81 3.32 8.05
C LEU A 241 -19.98 4.31 8.23
N GLY A 242 -20.61 4.75 7.14
CA GLY A 242 -21.66 5.77 7.20
C GLY A 242 -21.17 7.14 7.66
N MET A 243 -19.88 7.45 7.51
CA MET A 243 -19.25 8.70 7.97
C MET A 243 -18.41 9.34 6.87
N HIS A 244 -18.28 10.66 6.86
CA HIS A 244 -17.46 11.41 5.89
C HIS A 244 -16.13 11.86 6.48
N VAL A 245 -15.39 10.92 7.09
CA VAL A 245 -14.18 11.21 7.86
C VAL A 245 -12.94 11.25 6.96
N SER A 246 -12.90 10.45 5.89
CA SER A 246 -11.70 10.32 5.05
C SER A 246 -11.29 11.65 4.42
N LEU A 247 -12.25 12.49 4.01
CA LEU A 247 -11.93 13.82 3.46
C LEU A 247 -11.15 14.68 4.46
N PHE A 248 -11.61 14.75 5.72
CA PHE A 248 -10.96 15.54 6.77
C PHE A 248 -9.56 14.99 7.08
N VAL A 249 -9.44 13.67 7.26
CA VAL A 249 -8.16 13.02 7.59
C VAL A 249 -7.10 13.31 6.52
N PHE A 250 -7.43 13.09 5.25
CA PHE A 250 -6.49 13.29 4.15
C PHE A 250 -6.20 14.76 3.88
N ALA A 251 -7.17 15.65 4.06
CA ALA A 251 -6.94 17.09 3.95
C ALA A 251 -5.94 17.58 5.01
N LEU A 252 -6.10 17.12 6.26
CA LEU A 252 -5.16 17.50 7.31
C LEU A 252 -3.78 16.84 7.11
N THR A 253 -3.71 15.56 6.69
CA THR A 253 -2.45 14.92 6.32
C THR A 253 -1.74 15.68 5.18
N PHE A 254 -2.47 16.14 4.16
CA PHE A 254 -1.93 16.97 3.09
C PHE A 254 -1.27 18.24 3.62
N VAL A 255 -1.95 18.98 4.51
CA VAL A 255 -1.42 20.20 5.12
C VAL A 255 -0.15 19.89 5.94
N VAL A 256 -0.20 18.87 6.79
CA VAL A 256 0.96 18.48 7.62
C VAL A 256 2.16 18.09 6.76
N MET A 257 1.96 17.26 5.74
CA MET A 257 3.05 16.80 4.87
C MET A 257 3.60 17.93 3.98
N SER A 258 2.76 18.86 3.55
CA SER A 258 3.20 20.05 2.79
C SER A 258 4.06 20.97 3.66
N VAL A 259 3.62 21.27 4.89
CA VAL A 259 4.38 22.11 5.83
C VAL A 259 5.67 21.41 6.26
N LEU A 260 5.64 20.11 6.54
CA LEU A 260 6.84 19.30 6.81
C LEU A 260 7.83 19.37 5.64
N GLY A 261 7.34 19.19 4.40
CA GLY A 261 8.13 19.28 3.18
C GLY A 261 8.84 20.63 3.06
N VAL A 262 8.15 21.73 3.36
CA VAL A 262 8.76 23.06 3.38
C VAL A 262 9.79 23.17 4.51
N LEU A 263 9.42 22.88 5.76
CA LEU A 263 10.29 23.05 6.92
C LEU A 263 11.59 22.22 6.82
N CYS A 264 11.52 20.98 6.33
CA CYS A 264 12.70 20.12 6.19
C CYS A 264 13.65 20.54 5.06
N THR A 265 13.26 21.51 4.22
CA THR A 265 14.11 22.09 3.16
C THR A 265 14.76 23.41 3.54
N ILE A 266 14.37 24.00 4.68
CA ILE A 266 14.95 25.24 5.18
C ILE A 266 16.37 24.97 5.69
N LYS A 267 17.32 25.82 5.30
CA LYS A 267 18.69 25.81 5.81
C LYS A 267 18.75 26.54 7.15
N LYS A 268 19.46 25.96 8.11
CA LYS A 268 19.83 26.59 9.37
C LYS A 268 21.08 27.45 9.17
N ALA A 269 21.37 28.28 10.18
CA ALA A 269 22.53 29.18 10.18
C ALA A 269 23.88 28.44 10.18
N ASP A 270 23.91 27.17 10.58
CA ASP A 270 25.10 26.31 10.61
C ASP A 270 25.28 25.50 9.31
N ASP A 271 24.61 25.90 8.22
CA ASP A 271 24.59 25.19 6.92
C ASP A 271 24.04 23.75 7.01
N THR A 272 23.28 23.41 8.05
CA THR A 272 22.56 22.13 8.15
C THR A 272 21.07 22.29 7.83
N LEU A 273 20.38 21.19 7.56
CA LEU A 273 18.92 21.21 7.35
C LEU A 273 18.18 20.98 8.67
N TYR A 274 16.92 21.43 8.74
CA TYR A 274 16.02 20.95 9.79
C TYR A 274 15.77 19.44 9.65
N GLY A 275 15.76 18.76 10.79
CA GLY A 275 15.47 17.32 10.85
C GLY A 275 13.98 17.05 10.71
N TYR A 276 13.63 15.88 10.17
CA TYR A 276 12.23 15.52 9.92
C TYR A 276 11.36 15.50 11.18
N MET A 277 11.87 14.97 12.30
CA MET A 277 11.15 14.87 13.57
C MET A 277 10.73 16.22 14.17
N PRO A 278 11.63 17.19 14.40
CA PRO A 278 11.22 18.50 14.88
C PRO A 278 10.36 19.25 13.86
N SER A 279 10.61 19.08 12.55
CA SER A 279 9.79 19.68 11.50
C SER A 279 8.35 19.17 11.51
N VAL A 280 8.12 17.87 11.75
CA VAL A 280 6.75 17.33 11.77
C VAL A 280 5.99 17.75 13.02
N ALA A 281 6.66 17.87 14.17
CA ALA A 281 6.05 18.37 15.39
C ALA A 281 5.51 19.80 15.19
N VAL A 282 6.30 20.68 14.57
CA VAL A 282 5.88 22.04 14.24
C VAL A 282 4.79 22.04 13.16
N ALA A 283 4.94 21.23 12.11
CA ALA A 283 3.94 21.12 11.04
C ALA A 283 2.57 20.66 11.56
N PHE A 284 2.55 19.64 12.43
CA PHE A 284 1.35 19.16 13.07
C PHE A 284 0.75 20.21 14.00
N ALA A 285 1.55 20.88 14.84
CA ALA A 285 1.05 21.92 15.75
C ALA A 285 0.36 23.07 15.00
N VAL A 286 0.95 23.54 13.89
CA VAL A 286 0.37 24.58 13.03
C VAL A 286 -0.92 24.08 12.38
N ALA A 287 -0.90 22.88 11.79
CA ALA A 287 -2.07 22.29 11.15
C ALA A 287 -3.21 22.03 12.13
N PHE A 288 -2.90 21.56 13.34
CA PHE A 288 -3.85 21.32 14.42
C PHE A 288 -4.47 22.62 14.94
N ALA A 289 -3.69 23.69 15.08
CA ALA A 289 -4.23 25.00 15.47
C ALA A 289 -5.24 25.52 14.44
N VAL A 290 -4.90 25.43 13.15
CA VAL A 290 -5.81 25.82 12.05
C VAL A 290 -7.05 24.91 12.02
N ALA A 291 -6.87 23.59 12.12
CA ALA A 291 -7.98 22.63 12.13
C ALA A 291 -8.92 22.85 13.32
N SER A 292 -8.37 23.19 14.49
CA SER A 292 -9.17 23.51 15.69
C SER A 292 -9.99 24.77 15.49
N LEU A 293 -9.40 25.83 14.93
CA LEU A 293 -10.14 27.06 14.61
C LEU A 293 -11.29 26.80 13.64
N VAL A 294 -11.03 26.05 12.55
CA VAL A 294 -12.06 25.66 11.58
C VAL A 294 -13.12 24.77 12.22
N TYR A 295 -12.72 23.87 13.12
CA TYR A 295 -13.64 23.00 13.83
C TYR A 295 -14.63 23.77 14.70
N PHE A 296 -14.13 24.67 15.56
CA PHE A 296 -14.98 25.45 16.46
C PHE A 296 -15.87 26.47 15.74
N THR A 297 -15.50 26.91 14.54
CA THR A 297 -16.25 27.91 13.76
C THR A 297 -17.25 27.31 12.77
N ALA A 298 -16.90 26.21 12.10
CA ALA A 298 -17.68 25.70 10.96
C ALA A 298 -18.03 24.20 11.04
N LEU A 299 -17.20 23.36 11.66
CA LEU A 299 -17.39 21.89 11.59
C LEU A 299 -18.01 21.26 12.85
N ARG A 300 -18.27 22.04 13.90
CA ARG A 300 -18.86 21.54 15.16
C ARG A 300 -20.21 20.83 14.99
N ASN A 301 -21.00 21.23 13.99
CA ASN A 301 -22.29 20.60 13.70
C ASN A 301 -22.18 19.37 12.78
N VAL A 302 -21.00 19.13 12.19
CA VAL A 302 -20.74 18.04 11.23
C VAL A 302 -20.02 16.88 11.91
N PHE A 303 -19.06 17.17 12.77
CA PHE A 303 -18.27 16.17 13.48
C PHE A 303 -18.48 16.26 15.00
N SER A 304 -18.60 15.11 15.65
CA SER A 304 -18.49 15.05 17.11
C SER A 304 -17.07 15.44 17.54
N THR A 305 -16.97 16.10 18.69
CA THR A 305 -15.70 16.51 19.28
C THR A 305 -14.77 15.32 19.49
N THR A 306 -15.32 14.17 19.89
CA THR A 306 -14.54 12.94 20.05
C THR A 306 -13.95 12.47 18.73
N THR A 307 -14.75 12.44 17.67
CA THR A 307 -14.31 12.04 16.32
C THR A 307 -13.20 12.96 15.81
N PHE A 308 -13.34 14.29 16.01
CA PHE A 308 -12.31 15.26 15.63
C PHE A 308 -10.97 14.97 16.32
N PHE A 309 -10.97 14.82 17.66
CA PHE A 309 -9.73 14.54 18.38
C PHE A 309 -9.12 13.17 18.03
N MET A 310 -9.94 12.15 17.80
CA MET A 310 -9.48 10.83 17.34
C MET A 310 -8.82 10.91 15.96
N CYS A 311 -9.39 11.70 15.04
CA CYS A 311 -8.77 11.96 13.74
C CYS A 311 -7.43 12.67 13.90
N CYS A 312 -7.38 13.75 14.70
CA CYS A 312 -6.13 14.47 14.96
C CYS A 312 -5.06 13.58 15.60
N ALA A 313 -5.41 12.73 16.56
CA ALA A 313 -4.49 11.78 17.19
C ALA A 313 -3.96 10.75 16.18
N THR A 314 -4.85 10.20 15.34
CA THR A 314 -4.48 9.27 14.25
C THR A 314 -3.48 9.91 13.28
N ILE A 315 -3.73 11.18 12.91
CA ILE A 315 -2.88 11.95 11.99
C ILE A 315 -1.55 12.31 12.64
N LEU A 316 -1.52 12.60 13.94
CA LEU A 316 -0.29 12.81 14.69
C LEU A 316 0.61 11.57 14.56
N VAL A 317 0.09 10.39 14.93
CA VAL A 317 0.85 9.13 14.85
C VAL A 317 1.35 8.87 13.43
N LEU A 318 0.46 8.99 12.44
CA LEU A 318 0.81 8.78 11.03
C LEU A 318 1.88 9.78 10.53
N SER A 319 1.78 11.04 10.92
CA SER A 319 2.74 12.07 10.50
C SER A 319 4.14 11.84 11.08
N PHE A 320 4.23 11.45 12.36
CA PHE A 320 5.50 11.07 12.97
C PHE A 320 6.10 9.81 12.32
N TRP A 321 5.25 8.85 11.95
CA TRP A 321 5.68 7.68 11.18
C TRP A 321 6.27 8.09 9.82
N PHE A 322 5.59 8.93 9.04
CA PHE A 322 6.15 9.42 7.77
C PHE A 322 7.43 10.23 7.94
N ALA A 323 7.55 11.02 9.00
CA ALA A 323 8.77 11.76 9.29
C ALA A 323 9.94 10.83 9.65
N TYR A 324 9.65 9.74 10.37
CA TYR A 324 10.63 8.68 10.65
C TYR A 324 11.08 8.00 9.37
N ASP A 325 10.14 7.53 8.53
CA ASP A 325 10.47 6.83 7.29
C ASP A 325 11.26 7.76 6.34
N ALA A 326 10.87 9.02 6.21
CA ALA A 326 11.62 10.02 5.45
C ALA A 326 13.07 10.18 5.95
N SER A 327 13.30 10.06 7.26
CA SER A 327 14.65 10.09 7.83
C SER A 327 15.47 8.85 7.46
N CYS A 328 14.85 7.67 7.49
CA CYS A 328 15.49 6.42 7.09
C CYS A 328 15.77 6.37 5.58
N MET A 329 14.87 6.91 4.77
CA MET A 329 15.02 7.04 3.32
C MET A 329 16.22 7.90 2.95
N ASN A 330 16.44 8.99 3.68
CA ASN A 330 17.59 9.88 3.49
C ASN A 330 18.95 9.16 3.65
N GLN A 331 18.99 8.16 4.52
CA GLN A 331 20.18 7.37 4.82
C GLN A 331 20.38 6.19 3.85
N ARG A 332 19.39 5.88 3.00
CA ARG A 332 19.39 4.64 2.20
C ARG A 332 19.19 4.84 0.71
N LEU A 333 18.47 5.89 0.31
CA LEU A 333 18.15 6.15 -1.10
C LEU A 333 19.16 7.08 -1.75
N SER A 334 19.34 6.88 -3.05
CA SER A 334 20.03 7.84 -3.91
C SER A 334 19.06 8.92 -4.40
N PRO A 335 19.52 10.16 -4.68
CA PRO A 335 18.66 11.27 -5.08
C PRO A 335 17.79 11.02 -6.33
N ASP A 336 18.22 10.11 -7.21
CA ASP A 336 17.51 9.69 -8.42
C ASP A 336 16.42 8.64 -8.16
N GLU A 337 16.38 8.04 -6.96
CA GLU A 337 15.44 6.99 -6.57
C GLU A 337 14.19 7.54 -5.87
N TYR A 338 13.81 8.80 -6.12
CA TYR A 338 12.63 9.42 -5.50
C TYR A 338 11.32 8.62 -5.72
N MET A 339 11.18 7.91 -6.86
CA MET A 339 10.02 7.01 -7.09
C MET A 339 10.03 5.79 -6.17
N GLN A 340 11.21 5.29 -5.78
CA GLN A 340 11.32 4.26 -4.75
C GLN A 340 10.83 4.79 -3.41
N GLY A 341 11.17 6.05 -3.10
CA GLY A 341 10.66 6.72 -1.91
C GLY A 341 9.13 6.85 -1.88
N MET A 342 8.52 7.19 -3.02
CA MET A 342 7.06 7.21 -3.15
C MET A 342 6.42 5.85 -2.85
N ILE A 343 7.04 4.75 -3.30
CA ILE A 343 6.55 3.40 -3.04
C ILE A 343 6.61 3.09 -1.53
N PHE A 344 7.65 3.53 -0.82
CA PHE A 344 7.75 3.35 0.63
C PHE A 344 6.64 4.09 1.38
N PHE A 345 6.41 5.37 1.10
CA PHE A 345 5.30 6.11 1.73
C PHE A 345 3.94 5.44 1.50
N TYR A 346 3.67 4.90 0.30
CA TYR A 346 2.42 4.18 0.06
C TYR A 346 2.38 2.78 0.68
N THR A 347 3.53 2.12 0.81
CA THR A 347 3.62 0.86 1.56
C THR A 347 3.31 1.11 3.04
N ASP A 348 3.88 2.15 3.62
CA ASP A 348 3.61 2.60 4.99
C ASP A 348 2.14 2.94 5.19
N MET A 349 1.53 3.61 4.21
CA MET A 349 0.10 3.91 4.23
C MET A 349 -0.76 2.63 4.24
N VAL A 350 -0.42 1.63 3.41
CA VAL A 350 -1.09 0.33 3.40
C VAL A 350 -0.88 -0.39 4.73
N MET A 351 0.34 -0.41 5.26
CA MET A 351 0.65 -1.01 6.57
C MET A 351 -0.12 -0.33 7.70
N PHE A 352 -0.26 1.00 7.66
CA PHE A 352 -1.04 1.74 8.64
C PHE A 352 -2.53 1.39 8.58
N VAL A 353 -3.12 1.29 7.38
CA VAL A 353 -4.51 0.86 7.21
C VAL A 353 -4.72 -0.56 7.71
N MET A 354 -3.78 -1.48 7.41
CA MET A 354 -3.84 -2.85 7.94
C MET A 354 -3.72 -2.86 9.46
N PHE A 355 -2.82 -2.07 10.05
CA PHE A 355 -2.66 -1.96 11.50
C PHE A 355 -3.93 -1.45 12.17
N VAL A 356 -4.49 -0.34 11.69
CA VAL A 356 -5.75 0.22 12.21
C VAL A 356 -6.91 -0.77 12.02
N GLY A 357 -6.98 -1.43 10.87
CA GLY A 357 -7.99 -2.46 10.59
C GLY A 357 -7.88 -3.68 11.52
N MET A 358 -6.66 -4.16 11.80
CA MET A 358 -6.42 -5.24 12.76
C MET A 358 -6.80 -4.83 14.18
N VAL A 359 -6.45 -3.61 14.60
CA VAL A 359 -6.84 -3.07 15.90
C VAL A 359 -8.37 -2.96 16.02
N ALA A 360 -9.04 -2.43 14.98
CA ALA A 360 -10.50 -2.36 14.94
C ALA A 360 -11.15 -3.75 14.98
N PHE A 361 -10.63 -4.71 14.22
CA PHE A 361 -11.09 -6.10 14.25
C PHE A 361 -10.90 -6.74 15.63
N ALA A 362 -9.76 -6.51 16.29
CA ALA A 362 -9.50 -7.01 17.63
C ALA A 362 -10.48 -6.43 18.66
N PHE A 363 -10.79 -5.11 18.60
CA PHE A 363 -11.81 -4.51 19.46
C PHE A 363 -13.20 -5.10 19.22
N MET A 364 -13.60 -5.28 17.96
CA MET A 364 -14.89 -5.91 17.62
C MET A 364 -14.95 -7.38 18.09
N ALA A 365 -13.84 -8.13 17.99
CA ALA A 365 -13.75 -9.50 18.48
C ALA A 365 -13.80 -9.56 20.01
N CYS A 366 -13.18 -8.61 20.71
CA CYS A 366 -13.22 -8.51 22.17
C CYS A 366 -14.60 -8.10 22.71
N GLU A 367 -15.34 -7.23 22.00
CA GLU A 367 -16.75 -6.95 22.35
C GLU A 367 -17.70 -8.10 21.96
N GLY A 368 -17.26 -8.98 21.05
CA GLY A 368 -18.00 -10.17 20.62
C GLY A 368 -17.97 -11.36 21.58
N ASP A 369 -17.13 -11.36 22.62
CA ASP A 369 -16.95 -12.52 23.50
C ASP A 369 -17.17 -12.24 24.99
N VAL A 370 -18.42 -12.51 25.40
CA VAL A 370 -18.75 -13.25 26.64
C VAL A 370 -17.99 -14.60 26.76
N CYS A 371 -17.28 -15.06 25.73
CA CYS A 371 -16.53 -16.33 25.76
C CYS A 371 -15.05 -16.24 26.18
N CYS A 372 -14.50 -15.07 26.54
CA CYS A 372 -13.14 -14.98 27.10
C CYS A 372 -13.10 -14.68 28.61
N CYS A 373 -14.21 -14.82 29.32
CA CYS A 373 -14.18 -15.08 30.76
C CYS A 373 -13.86 -16.55 31.00
N GLY A 374 -12.59 -16.93 30.78
CA GLY A 374 -12.04 -18.08 31.46
C GLY A 374 -12.19 -17.83 32.96
N SER A 375 -12.97 -18.67 33.63
CA SER A 375 -13.13 -18.67 35.08
C SER A 375 -11.75 -18.77 35.75
N ALA A 376 -11.15 -17.63 36.05
CA ALA A 376 -10.10 -17.53 37.05
C ALA A 376 -10.80 -17.54 38.41
N GLU A 377 -11.27 -18.72 38.83
CA GLU A 377 -11.45 -18.97 40.25
C GLU A 377 -10.07 -18.84 40.90
N ILE A 378 -9.87 -17.71 41.57
CA ILE A 378 -8.76 -17.48 42.48
C ILE A 378 -8.93 -18.48 43.62
N MET A 379 -8.24 -19.62 43.55
CA MET A 379 -8.00 -20.46 44.73
C MET A 379 -7.06 -19.69 45.67
N PRO A 380 -7.47 -19.34 46.91
CA PRO A 380 -6.54 -18.81 47.87
C PRO A 380 -5.68 -19.96 48.42
N VAL A 381 -4.42 -20.01 47.99
CA VAL A 381 -3.37 -20.79 48.66
C VAL A 381 -2.99 -20.06 49.94
N TYR A 382 -3.48 -20.54 51.08
CA TYR A 382 -2.82 -20.36 52.37
C TYR A 382 -2.43 -21.73 52.93
N PRO A 383 -1.19 -21.93 53.40
CA PRO A 383 -0.80 -23.16 54.05
C PRO A 383 -1.04 -23.02 55.56
N LEU A 384 -1.98 -23.77 56.13
CA LEU A 384 -2.00 -24.04 57.57
C LEU A 384 -1.59 -25.49 57.81
N ARG A 385 -0.34 -25.61 58.25
CA ARG A 385 0.30 -26.84 58.73
C ARG A 385 0.14 -26.88 60.26
N GLY A 386 -0.48 -27.94 60.79
CA GLY A 386 -0.12 -28.49 62.09
C GLY A 386 -1.27 -28.88 63.05
N GLY A 387 -1.32 -30.17 63.39
CA GLY A 387 -1.97 -30.77 64.59
C GLY A 387 -3.48 -31.00 64.43
N GLY A 388 -4.09 -32.15 64.75
CA GLY A 388 -3.71 -33.28 65.59
C GLY A 388 -4.82 -33.54 66.62
N ALA A 389 -5.55 -34.66 66.46
CA ALA A 389 -6.30 -35.42 67.47
C ALA A 389 -7.60 -34.88 68.14
N ALA A 390 -8.51 -35.86 68.35
CA ALA A 390 -9.43 -36.07 69.50
C ALA A 390 -10.69 -35.19 69.63
N GLU A 391 -11.88 -35.82 69.65
CA GLU A 391 -12.80 -35.99 70.82
C GLU A 391 -13.69 -34.74 71.01
N ASP A 392 -14.94 -34.72 71.44
CA ASP A 392 -16.01 -35.65 71.76
C ASP A 392 -17.24 -34.74 72.04
N ASP A 393 -18.42 -35.36 72.01
CA ASP A 393 -19.53 -35.13 72.94
C ASP A 393 -20.71 -34.18 72.69
N GLU A 394 -21.83 -34.76 73.10
CA GLU A 394 -23.23 -34.33 73.14
C GLU A 394 -23.48 -33.06 73.97
N ASN A 395 -24.58 -32.34 73.66
CA ASN A 395 -25.60 -32.05 74.68
C ASN A 395 -26.92 -31.43 74.12
N VAL A 396 -28.01 -32.21 74.27
CA VAL A 396 -29.26 -31.85 74.97
C VAL A 396 -30.22 -30.75 74.41
N GLN A 397 -31.23 -31.25 73.68
CA GLN A 397 -32.72 -31.17 73.80
C GLN A 397 -33.41 -30.36 74.96
N PRO A 398 -34.77 -30.19 75.05
CA PRO A 398 -35.79 -29.40 74.31
C PRO A 398 -36.69 -28.47 75.21
N ASP A 399 -37.85 -28.06 74.64
CA ASP A 399 -39.09 -27.45 75.21
C ASP A 399 -39.13 -25.91 75.25
N GLY A 400 -40.17 -25.18 74.84
CA GLY A 400 -41.55 -25.44 74.41
C GLY A 400 -42.37 -24.13 74.57
N HIS A 401 -43.54 -24.04 73.90
CA HIS A 401 -44.57 -22.95 73.89
C HIS A 401 -44.26 -21.73 72.99
N GLY A 402 -45.06 -21.34 71.99
CA GLY A 402 -46.53 -21.10 71.89
C GLY A 402 -46.67 -19.60 71.51
N GLU A 403 -47.43 -19.07 70.55
CA GLU A 403 -48.81 -19.35 70.12
C GLU A 403 -49.19 -18.50 68.86
N ALA A 404 -49.96 -19.10 67.94
CA ALA A 404 -50.99 -18.64 66.96
C ALA A 404 -51.04 -17.18 66.39
N THR A 405 -50.98 -16.90 65.06
CA THR A 405 -51.95 -16.97 63.90
C THR A 405 -53.22 -16.07 63.96
N PRO A 406 -53.98 -15.75 62.85
CA PRO A 406 -53.68 -15.41 61.43
C PRO A 406 -54.64 -14.28 60.82
N PRO A 407 -55.27 -14.32 59.59
CA PRO A 407 -55.39 -13.16 58.66
C PRO A 407 -56.83 -12.63 58.36
N SER A 408 -56.98 -11.55 57.56
CA SER A 408 -58.20 -11.09 56.86
C SER A 408 -57.92 -9.74 56.15
N ALA A 409 -58.57 -9.21 55.10
CA ALA A 409 -59.64 -9.55 54.14
C ALA A 409 -59.51 -8.52 52.97
N VAL A 410 -59.72 -8.91 51.70
CA VAL A 410 -60.82 -8.48 50.79
C VAL A 410 -61.35 -7.05 51.02
N GLU A 411 -61.23 -6.12 50.04
CA GLU A 411 -62.35 -5.41 49.35
C GLU A 411 -61.90 -4.39 48.27
N ASN A 412 -62.43 -4.59 47.05
CA ASN A 412 -62.99 -3.68 46.03
C ASN A 412 -62.43 -2.30 45.61
N GLU A 413 -62.40 -2.18 44.27
CA GLU A 413 -62.93 -1.11 43.38
C GLU A 413 -62.33 0.31 43.34
N ASP A 414 -62.01 0.68 42.09
CA ASP A 414 -62.24 1.95 41.38
C ASP A 414 -62.03 3.30 42.10
N ILE A 415 -61.26 4.19 41.44
CA ILE A 415 -61.79 5.42 40.84
C ILE A 415 -60.66 6.22 40.14
N VAL A 416 -61.02 6.66 38.94
CA VAL A 416 -60.35 7.55 37.99
C VAL A 416 -60.44 9.03 38.44
N ASP A 417 -59.57 9.88 37.88
CA ASP A 417 -59.58 11.36 37.85
C ASP A 417 -59.07 12.14 39.08
N ARG A 418 -57.83 12.66 38.97
CA ARG A 418 -57.59 14.08 38.61
C ARG A 418 -56.14 14.38 38.27
#